data_AF-M4VHS7-F1
#
_entry.id   AF-M4VHS7-F1
#
_cell.length_a   1.000
_cell.length_b   1.000
_cell.length_c   1.000
_cell.angle_alpha   90.00
_cell.angle_beta   90.00
_cell.angle_gamma   90.00
#
_symmetry.space_group_name_H-M   'P 1'
#
loop_
_entity.id
_entity.type
_entity.pdbx_description
1 polymer ?
#
loop_
_entity_poly.entity_id
_entity_poly.type
_entity_poly.pdbx_seq_one_letter_code
_entity_poly.pdbx_strand_id
1 'polypeptide(L)'
;MAALPDGPLTPMPDFLAPKDPSDKALEQSIASMIKSGRGPAFSQYDFLRVDLDNDGRRDALVMMKGPHNYWCSISGCSMIVMKADNETFTPISNIMPIRGPILVAETQNNGWRDIVIEVRGQSWEPARQVALKFDGSAYPGNPLNEPPTNIAYTRHDGVRAFP
;
A
#
# COMPACT_ATOMS: atom_id res chain seq x y z
N MET A 1 -2.59 24.33 -48.12
CA MET A 1 -3.00 24.13 -46.72
C MET A 1 -4.27 23.30 -46.71
N ALA A 2 -4.21 22.03 -46.29
CA ALA A 2 -5.42 21.24 -46.04
C ALA A 2 -5.82 21.46 -44.57
N ALA A 3 -7.05 21.91 -44.34
CA ALA A 3 -7.62 22.03 -43.01
C ALA A 3 -7.86 20.63 -42.43
N LEU A 4 -7.44 20.42 -41.18
CA LEU A 4 -7.77 19.21 -40.42
C LEU A 4 -9.28 19.22 -40.12
N PRO A 5 -9.98 18.08 -40.21
CA PRO A 5 -11.39 18.04 -39.88
C PRO A 5 -11.60 18.18 -38.36
N ASP A 6 -12.34 19.22 -37.96
CA ASP A 6 -12.83 19.45 -36.59
C ASP A 6 -13.98 18.48 -36.25
N GLY A 7 -13.68 17.18 -36.23
CA GLY A 7 -14.58 16.14 -35.74
C GLY A 7 -14.49 16.02 -34.21
N PRO A 8 -15.58 15.66 -33.51
CA PRO A 8 -15.51 15.35 -32.09
C PRO A 8 -14.53 14.18 -31.90
N LEU A 9 -13.55 14.36 -31.02
CA LEU A 9 -12.60 13.31 -30.65
C LEU A 9 -13.41 12.11 -30.16
N THR A 10 -13.49 11.05 -30.97
CA THR A 10 -14.06 9.78 -30.51
C THR A 10 -13.25 9.31 -29.31
N PRO A 11 -13.89 8.91 -28.19
CA PRO A 11 -13.18 8.34 -27.06
C PRO A 11 -12.30 7.18 -27.55
N MET A 12 -11.04 7.16 -27.13
CA MET A 12 -10.16 6.02 -27.42
C MET A 12 -10.82 4.74 -26.89
N PRO A 13 -10.81 3.62 -27.63
CA PRO A 13 -11.39 2.37 -27.17
C PRO A 13 -10.71 1.87 -25.88
N ASP A 14 -11.51 1.45 -24.88
CA ASP A 14 -11.08 0.95 -23.56
C ASP A 14 -10.17 -0.30 -23.58
N PHE A 15 -9.83 -0.85 -24.75
CA PHE A 15 -9.02 -2.06 -24.88
C PHE A 15 -7.55 -1.90 -24.44
N LEU A 16 -7.09 -0.67 -24.21
CA LEU A 16 -5.73 -0.38 -23.74
C LEU A 16 -5.67 -0.06 -22.24
N ALA A 17 -6.81 0.04 -21.54
CA ALA A 17 -6.82 0.30 -20.11
C ALA A 17 -6.27 -0.94 -19.36
N PRO A 18 -5.29 -0.77 -18.45
CA PRO A 18 -4.80 -1.84 -17.61
C PRO A 18 -5.95 -2.53 -16.89
N LYS A 19 -6.03 -3.86 -17.02
CA LYS A 19 -7.03 -4.66 -16.31
C LYS A 19 -6.66 -4.73 -14.84
N ASP A 20 -7.50 -4.15 -14.00
CA ASP A 20 -7.36 -4.19 -12.55
C ASP A 20 -7.72 -5.58 -12.00
N PRO A 21 -6.83 -6.27 -11.27
CA PRO A 21 -7.13 -7.59 -10.71
C PRO A 21 -8.29 -7.57 -9.72
N SER A 22 -9.01 -8.69 -9.60
CA SER A 22 -10.12 -8.81 -8.64
C SER A 22 -9.64 -9.03 -7.20
N ASP A 23 -10.47 -8.70 -6.22
CA ASP A 23 -10.18 -8.97 -4.80
C ASP A 23 -9.98 -10.46 -4.51
N LYS A 24 -10.67 -11.34 -5.26
CA LYS A 24 -10.45 -12.79 -5.19
C LYS A 24 -9.02 -13.18 -5.58
N ALA A 25 -8.43 -12.49 -6.56
CA ALA A 25 -7.03 -12.73 -6.96
C ALA A 25 -6.06 -12.26 -5.86
N LEU A 26 -6.38 -11.15 -5.18
CA LEU A 26 -5.65 -10.69 -4.00
C LEU A 26 -5.72 -11.72 -2.87
N GLU A 27 -6.92 -12.17 -2.49
CA GLU A 27 -7.11 -13.18 -1.44
C GLU A 27 -6.34 -14.48 -1.73
N GLN A 28 -6.36 -14.95 -2.98
CA GLN A 28 -5.60 -16.10 -3.43
C GLN A 28 -4.08 -15.87 -3.32
N SER A 29 -3.62 -14.67 -3.67
CA SER A 29 -2.21 -14.27 -3.58
C SER A 29 -1.76 -14.17 -2.11
N ILE A 30 -2.60 -13.62 -1.22
CA ILE A 30 -2.37 -13.57 0.22
C ILE A 30 -2.28 -14.99 0.80
N ALA A 31 -3.23 -15.86 0.46
CA ALA A 31 -3.22 -17.25 0.91
C ALA A 31 -1.96 -18.00 0.44
N SER A 32 -1.54 -17.76 -0.81
CA SER A 32 -0.30 -18.32 -1.37
C SER A 32 0.94 -17.83 -0.60
N MET A 33 1.05 -16.52 -0.37
CA MET A 33 2.14 -15.90 0.39
C MET A 33 2.22 -16.46 1.82
N ILE A 34 1.09 -16.56 2.52
CA ILE A 34 1.06 -17.07 3.89
C ILE A 34 1.51 -18.53 3.91
N LYS A 35 1.03 -19.34 2.96
CA LYS A 35 1.43 -20.75 2.84
C LYS A 35 2.92 -20.88 2.53
N SER A 36 3.46 -20.09 1.59
CA SER A 36 4.88 -20.14 1.22
C SER A 36 5.80 -19.68 2.35
N GLY A 37 5.38 -18.66 3.12
CA GLY A 37 6.08 -18.17 4.30
C GLY A 37 5.96 -19.08 5.53
N ARG A 38 5.26 -20.22 5.43
CA ARG A 38 4.90 -21.10 6.56
C ARG A 38 4.17 -20.35 7.68
N GLY A 39 3.38 -19.34 7.30
CA GLY A 39 2.50 -18.61 8.20
C GLY A 39 1.30 -19.45 8.63
N PRO A 40 0.59 -19.03 9.70
CA PRO A 40 -0.59 -19.72 10.19
C PRO A 40 -1.71 -19.77 9.14
N ALA A 41 -2.30 -20.94 8.89
CA ALA A 41 -3.35 -21.10 7.88
C ALA A 41 -4.60 -20.24 8.15
N PHE A 42 -4.91 -19.99 9.42
CA PHE A 42 -6.07 -19.20 9.85
C PHE A 42 -5.71 -17.73 10.12
N SER A 43 -4.81 -17.19 9.31
CA SER A 43 -4.41 -15.79 9.46
C SER A 43 -5.57 -14.86 9.10
N GLN A 44 -5.79 -13.86 9.95
CA GLN A 44 -6.81 -12.84 9.76
C GLN A 44 -6.14 -11.56 9.27
N TYR A 45 -6.78 -10.87 8.34
CA TYR A 45 -6.28 -9.63 7.77
C TYR A 45 -7.44 -8.76 7.29
N ASP A 46 -7.19 -7.46 7.19
CA ASP A 46 -7.97 -6.56 6.34
C ASP A 46 -7.07 -6.10 5.20
N PHE A 47 -7.66 -5.63 4.09
CA PHE A 47 -6.91 -4.99 3.04
C PHE A 47 -7.59 -3.71 2.55
N LEU A 48 -6.78 -2.78 2.06
CA LEU A 48 -7.21 -1.63 1.26
C LEU A 48 -6.55 -1.75 -0.11
N ARG A 49 -7.31 -1.43 -1.16
CA ARG A 49 -6.79 -1.34 -2.52
C ARG A 49 -6.64 0.08 -3.01
N VAL A 50 -5.47 0.39 -3.53
CA VAL A 50 -5.06 1.74 -3.94
C VAL A 50 -3.90 1.63 -4.92
N ASP A 51 -3.93 2.40 -6.00
CA ASP A 51 -2.90 2.37 -7.05
C ASP A 51 -1.63 3.10 -6.57
N LEU A 52 -0.65 2.39 -6.03
CA LEU A 52 0.51 3.02 -5.42
C LEU A 52 1.53 3.44 -6.48
N ASP A 53 1.67 2.73 -7.59
CA ASP A 53 2.66 3.03 -8.64
C ASP A 53 2.10 3.76 -9.88
N ASN A 54 0.82 4.09 -9.84
CA ASN A 54 0.08 4.82 -10.86
C ASN A 54 0.11 4.11 -12.23
N ASP A 55 0.14 2.77 -12.23
CA ASP A 55 0.12 1.94 -13.43
C ASP A 55 -1.30 1.62 -13.94
N GLY A 56 -2.34 2.11 -13.23
CA GLY A 56 -3.75 1.87 -13.54
C GLY A 56 -4.34 0.61 -12.88
N ARG A 57 -3.55 -0.14 -12.11
CA ARG A 57 -4.03 -1.24 -11.26
C ARG A 57 -3.91 -0.84 -9.80
N ARG A 58 -4.90 -1.23 -9.00
CA ARG A 58 -4.87 -0.94 -7.57
C ARG A 58 -4.11 -2.03 -6.83
N ASP A 59 -2.92 -1.68 -6.35
CA ASP A 59 -2.14 -2.42 -5.37
C ASP A 59 -2.90 -2.63 -4.05
N ALA A 60 -2.33 -3.40 -3.14
CA ALA A 60 -2.94 -3.70 -1.85
C ALA A 60 -2.02 -3.39 -0.67
N LEU A 61 -2.60 -2.74 0.34
CA LEU A 61 -2.07 -2.69 1.71
C LEU A 61 -2.83 -3.71 2.53
N VAL A 62 -2.15 -4.76 2.99
CA VAL A 62 -2.74 -5.87 3.74
C VAL A 62 -2.31 -5.77 5.20
N MET A 63 -3.24 -5.40 6.08
CA MET A 63 -3.00 -5.30 7.52
C MET A 63 -3.28 -6.65 8.18
N MET A 64 -2.24 -7.30 8.69
CA MET A 64 -2.38 -8.58 9.39
C MET A 64 -2.92 -8.35 10.80
N LYS A 65 -3.93 -9.13 11.20
CA LYS A 65 -4.62 -9.02 12.48
C LYS A 65 -4.43 -10.22 13.41
N GLY A 66 -4.23 -11.42 12.84
CA GLY A 66 -4.20 -12.63 13.64
C GLY A 66 -3.53 -13.81 12.93
N PRO A 67 -2.95 -14.77 13.67
CA PRO A 67 -2.85 -14.78 15.12
C PRO A 67 -1.82 -13.77 15.65
N HIS A 68 -2.15 -13.12 16.77
CA HIS A 68 -1.41 -11.98 17.31
C HIS A 68 0.05 -12.31 17.64
N ASN A 69 0.36 -13.54 18.05
CA ASN A 69 1.73 -13.97 18.37
C ASN A 69 2.64 -14.17 17.15
N TYR A 70 2.08 -14.17 15.93
CA TYR A 70 2.83 -14.36 14.71
C TYR A 70 2.93 -13.06 13.91
N TRP A 71 1.80 -12.40 13.66
CA TRP A 71 1.76 -11.19 12.83
C TRP A 71 1.87 -9.89 13.61
N CYS A 72 1.75 -9.95 14.93
CA CYS A 72 1.77 -8.78 15.78
C CYS A 72 2.76 -8.94 16.93
N SER A 73 3.09 -7.80 17.50
CA SER A 73 3.87 -7.68 18.72
C SER A 73 3.25 -6.57 19.56
N ILE A 74 3.75 -6.39 20.78
CA ILE A 74 3.35 -5.24 21.60
C ILE A 74 3.60 -3.89 20.90
N SER A 75 4.54 -3.86 19.95
CA SER A 75 4.91 -2.67 19.19
C SER A 75 3.96 -2.38 18.02
N GLY A 76 3.14 -3.35 17.59
CA GLY A 76 2.23 -3.23 16.46
C GLY A 76 2.21 -4.49 15.58
N CYS A 77 1.43 -4.44 14.50
CA CYS A 77 1.24 -5.54 13.56
C CYS A 77 2.04 -5.35 12.27
N SER A 78 2.16 -6.44 11.50
CA SER A 78 2.74 -6.43 10.15
C SER A 78 1.71 -5.93 9.13
N MET A 79 2.15 -5.03 8.27
CA MET A 79 1.45 -4.65 7.05
C MET A 79 2.27 -5.11 5.84
N ILE A 80 1.62 -5.83 4.93
CA ILE A 80 2.23 -6.25 3.67
C ILE A 80 1.78 -5.31 2.56
N VAL A 81 2.73 -4.79 1.79
CA VAL A 81 2.44 -4.09 0.53
C VAL A 81 2.53 -5.11 -0.59
N MET A 82 1.45 -5.28 -1.34
CA MET A 82 1.40 -6.19 -2.48
C MET A 82 1.17 -5.41 -3.76
N LYS A 83 2.09 -5.57 -4.72
CA LYS A 83 1.97 -5.02 -6.05
C LYS A 83 0.92 -5.76 -6.85
N ALA A 84 0.04 -5.06 -7.56
CA ALA A 84 -0.85 -5.63 -8.56
C ALA A 84 -0.08 -5.90 -9.86
N ASP A 85 -0.15 -7.13 -10.34
CA ASP A 85 0.22 -7.51 -11.70
C ASP A 85 -1.07 -7.74 -12.53
N ASN A 86 -1.01 -8.32 -13.74
CA ASN A 86 -2.21 -8.49 -14.57
C ASN A 86 -3.33 -9.32 -13.90
N GLU A 87 -2.99 -10.42 -13.22
CA GLU A 87 -3.97 -11.34 -12.62
C GLU A 87 -3.58 -11.82 -11.21
N THR A 88 -2.49 -11.30 -10.66
CA THR A 88 -1.91 -11.75 -9.39
C THR A 88 -1.42 -10.56 -8.59
N PHE A 89 -1.12 -10.80 -7.31
CA PHE A 89 -0.44 -9.82 -6.47
C PHE A 89 0.88 -10.38 -5.95
N THR A 90 1.93 -9.57 -6.04
CA THR A 90 3.27 -9.93 -5.59
C THR A 90 3.63 -9.13 -4.33
N PRO A 91 3.98 -9.76 -3.20
CA PRO A 91 4.40 -9.03 -2.01
C PRO A 91 5.74 -8.33 -2.28
N ILE A 92 5.79 -7.01 -2.11
CA ILE A 92 7.00 -6.20 -2.34
C ILE A 92 7.60 -5.65 -1.05
N SER A 93 6.83 -5.58 0.03
CA SER A 93 7.32 -5.10 1.32
C SER A 93 6.55 -5.71 2.48
N ASN A 94 7.26 -6.03 3.56
CA ASN A 94 6.68 -6.37 4.86
C ASN A 94 7.15 -5.31 5.85
N ILE A 95 6.20 -4.56 6.40
CA ILE A 95 6.46 -3.39 7.23
C ILE A 95 5.96 -3.68 8.65
N MET A 96 6.85 -3.56 9.63
CA MET A 96 6.54 -3.78 11.03
C MET A 96 7.45 -2.92 11.92
N PRO A 97 6.93 -2.31 13.01
CA PRO A 97 5.57 -2.43 13.51
C PRO A 97 4.64 -1.30 13.05
N ILE A 98 3.38 -1.64 12.71
CA ILE A 98 2.32 -0.68 12.42
C ILE A 98 1.27 -0.65 13.53
N ARG A 99 0.89 0.55 13.96
CA ARG A 99 -0.22 0.80 14.90
C ARG A 99 -1.37 1.61 14.30
N GLY A 100 -1.14 2.26 13.15
CA GLY A 100 -2.08 3.20 12.53
C GLY A 100 -2.07 4.59 13.21
N PRO A 101 -2.73 5.59 12.59
CA PRO A 101 -3.37 5.55 11.27
C PRO A 101 -2.36 5.46 10.11
N ILE A 102 -2.80 4.92 8.96
CA ILE A 102 -2.03 4.92 7.70
C ILE A 102 -2.70 5.86 6.69
N LEU A 103 -1.89 6.58 5.92
CA LEU A 103 -2.32 7.45 4.83
C LEU A 103 -1.46 7.15 3.60
N VAL A 104 -2.09 7.00 2.44
CA VAL A 104 -1.38 7.04 1.16
C VAL A 104 -1.37 8.48 0.68
N ALA A 105 -0.19 9.10 0.58
CA ALA A 105 -0.02 10.49 0.19
C ALA A 105 -0.01 10.67 -1.34
N GLU A 106 -0.30 11.88 -1.83
CA GLU A 106 -0.06 12.23 -3.24
C GLU A 106 1.43 12.35 -3.60
N THR A 107 2.33 12.52 -2.62
CA THR A 107 3.77 12.56 -2.90
C THR A 107 4.25 11.18 -3.36
N GLN A 108 5.20 11.18 -4.28
CA GLN A 108 5.74 9.95 -4.85
C GLN A 108 7.26 9.94 -4.82
N ASN A 109 7.81 8.76 -4.58
CA ASN A 109 9.23 8.45 -4.61
C ASN A 109 9.45 7.22 -5.48
N ASN A 110 10.37 7.32 -6.45
CA ASN A 110 10.66 6.24 -7.41
C ASN A 110 9.43 5.68 -8.13
N GLY A 111 8.45 6.55 -8.43
CA GLY A 111 7.21 6.19 -9.11
C GLY A 111 6.12 5.62 -8.21
N TRP A 112 6.37 5.47 -6.91
CA TRP A 112 5.40 4.94 -5.95
C TRP A 112 4.96 6.01 -4.94
N ARG A 113 3.69 6.02 -4.57
CA ARG A 113 3.12 6.91 -3.56
C ARG A 113 3.67 6.66 -2.18
N ASP A 114 4.05 7.72 -1.48
CA ASP A 114 4.55 7.61 -0.12
C ASP A 114 3.46 7.11 0.84
N ILE A 115 3.83 6.21 1.75
CA ILE A 115 2.93 5.71 2.80
C ILE A 115 3.28 6.42 4.10
N VAL A 116 2.36 7.25 4.60
CA VAL A 116 2.53 8.03 5.82
C VAL A 116 1.89 7.31 7.00
N ILE A 117 2.67 7.11 8.06
CA ILE A 117 2.26 6.39 9.26
C ILE A 117 2.53 7.25 10.50
N GLU A 118 1.60 7.22 11.45
CA GLU A 118 1.84 7.77 12.77
C GLU A 118 2.56 6.71 13.59
N VAL A 119 3.80 7.01 13.98
CA VAL A 119 4.54 6.17 14.92
C VAL A 119 4.48 6.80 16.30
N ARG A 120 4.23 5.93 17.28
CA ARG A 120 4.33 6.26 18.71
C ARG A 120 5.55 5.53 19.24
N GLY A 121 6.46 6.27 19.87
CA GLY A 121 7.69 5.69 20.42
C GLY A 121 7.43 4.52 21.37
N GLN A 122 8.47 3.75 21.65
CA GLN A 122 8.46 2.72 22.71
C GLN A 122 8.64 3.32 24.12
N SER A 123 8.77 4.66 24.22
CA SER A 123 9.01 5.44 25.44
C SER A 123 8.14 6.72 25.42
N TRP A 124 8.43 7.70 26.27
CA TRP A 124 7.74 8.99 26.42
C TRP A 124 7.85 9.94 25.21
N GLU A 125 8.38 9.47 24.08
CA GLU A 125 8.51 10.27 22.87
C GLU A 125 7.13 10.61 22.28
N PRO A 126 6.91 11.87 21.86
CA PRO A 126 5.64 12.26 21.26
C PRO A 126 5.38 11.45 19.99
N ALA A 127 4.09 11.28 19.68
CA ALA A 127 3.68 10.73 18.39
C ALA A 127 4.25 11.59 17.27
N ARG A 128 4.81 10.93 16.25
CA ARG A 128 5.40 11.60 15.08
C ARG A 128 4.94 10.87 13.82
N GLN A 129 4.84 11.62 12.73
CA GLN A 129 4.58 11.04 11.42
C GLN A 129 5.89 10.66 10.76
N VAL A 130 5.88 9.57 10.01
CA VAL A 130 6.96 9.16 9.11
C VAL A 130 6.39 8.88 7.74
N ALA A 131 7.19 9.14 6.70
CA ALA A 131 6.87 8.74 5.33
C ALA A 131 7.75 7.56 4.95
N LEU A 132 7.12 6.43 4.61
CA LEU A 132 7.78 5.32 3.97
C LEU A 132 7.87 5.63 2.48
N LYS A 133 9.09 5.87 2.03
CA LYS A 133 9.40 6.21 0.65
C LYS A 133 9.91 4.97 -0.06
N PHE A 134 9.34 4.64 -1.20
CA PHE A 134 9.82 3.50 -1.98
C PHE A 134 11.25 3.79 -2.49
N ASP A 135 12.18 2.84 -2.27
CA ASP A 135 13.59 3.02 -2.61
C ASP A 135 13.95 2.61 -4.05
N GLY A 136 12.95 2.13 -4.81
CA GLY A 136 13.11 1.56 -6.15
C GLY A 136 12.96 0.04 -6.16
N SER A 137 12.96 -0.61 -5.00
CA SER A 137 12.72 -2.05 -4.82
C SER A 137 11.65 -2.35 -3.77
N ALA A 138 11.65 -1.63 -2.64
CA ALA A 138 10.72 -1.85 -1.52
C ALA A 138 10.47 -0.55 -0.73
N TYR A 139 9.43 -0.57 0.09
CA TYR A 139 9.26 0.36 1.20
C TYR A 139 10.13 -0.08 2.40
N PRO A 140 10.60 0.87 3.24
CA PRO A 140 11.32 0.55 4.46
C PRO A 140 10.52 -0.40 5.37
N GLY A 141 11.16 -1.48 5.80
CA GLY A 141 10.50 -2.52 6.60
C GLY A 141 10.20 -2.13 8.05
N ASN A 142 10.77 -1.03 8.56
CA ASN A 142 10.54 -0.58 9.93
C ASN A 142 10.33 0.95 9.99
N PRO A 143 9.10 1.42 10.26
CA PRO A 143 8.77 2.83 10.27
C PRO A 143 9.45 3.59 11.42
N LEU A 144 9.88 2.92 12.49
CA LEU A 144 10.54 3.56 13.64
C LEU A 144 11.93 4.12 13.29
N ASN A 145 12.54 3.63 12.22
CA ASN A 145 13.85 4.08 11.75
C ASN A 145 13.76 5.28 10.79
N GLU A 146 12.56 5.60 10.31
CA GLU A 146 12.38 6.68 9.36
C GLU A 146 12.40 8.05 10.04
N PRO A 147 12.92 9.09 9.37
CA PRO A 147 12.92 10.45 9.90
C PRO A 147 11.50 11.01 10.00
N PRO A 148 11.24 11.94 10.93
CA PRO A 148 9.94 12.60 11.02
C PRO A 148 9.57 13.32 9.71
N THR A 149 8.28 13.32 9.38
CA THR A 149 7.71 14.09 8.26
C THR A 149 6.55 14.96 8.74
N ASN A 150 6.21 15.99 7.97
CA ASN A 150 5.11 16.93 8.26
C ASN A 150 4.04 16.88 7.15
N ILE A 151 3.71 15.68 6.66
CA ILE A 151 2.65 15.49 5.65
C ILE A 151 1.31 15.44 6.39
N ALA A 152 0.56 16.54 6.34
CA ALA A 152 -0.65 16.69 7.12
C ALA A 152 -1.74 15.65 6.74
N TYR A 153 -2.23 14.88 7.72
CA TYR A 153 -3.44 14.03 7.60
C TYR A 153 -4.74 14.79 7.30
N THR A 154 -4.68 16.12 7.23
CA THR A 154 -5.83 17.04 7.24
C THR A 154 -6.24 17.52 5.86
N ARG A 155 -5.56 17.09 4.79
CA ARG A 155 -5.95 17.47 3.45
C ARG A 155 -6.70 16.32 2.79
N HIS A 156 -7.58 16.69 1.87
CA HIS A 156 -8.30 15.77 0.98
C HIS A 156 -7.35 15.12 -0.07
N ASP A 157 -6.06 15.00 0.24
CA ASP A 157 -4.92 14.70 -0.63
C ASP A 157 -4.30 13.32 -0.33
N GLY A 158 -5.12 12.39 0.14
CA GLY A 158 -4.68 11.03 0.37
C GLY A 158 -5.80 10.11 0.78
N VAL A 159 -5.59 8.80 0.58
CA VAL A 159 -6.53 7.77 1.00
C VAL A 159 -6.15 7.32 2.41
N ARG A 160 -7.05 7.51 3.39
CA ARG A 160 -6.88 6.93 4.72
C ARG A 160 -7.01 5.42 4.63
N ALA A 161 -5.93 4.72 4.91
CA ALA A 161 -5.89 3.27 5.03
C ALA A 161 -5.92 2.91 6.52
N PHE A 162 -6.90 2.10 6.94
CA PHE A 162 -7.03 1.62 8.32
C PHE A 162 -7.02 2.74 9.39
N PRO A 163 -8.21 3.23 9.81
CA PRO A 163 -8.32 4.27 10.83
C PRO A 163 -7.76 3.82 12.19
#